data_AF-A0A966NPC4-F1
#
_entry.id   AF-A0A966NPC4-F1
#
_cell.length_a   1.000
_cell.length_b   1.000
_cell.length_c   1.000
_cell.angle_alpha   90.00
_cell.angle_beta   90.00
_cell.angle_gamma   90.00
#
_symmetry.space_group_name_H-M   'P 1'
#
loop_
_entity.id
_entity.type
_entity.pdbx_description
1 polymer ?
#
loop_
_entity_poly.entity_id
_entity_poly.type
_entity_poly.pdbx_seq_one_letter_code
_entity_poly.pdbx_strand_id
1 'polypeptide(L)' 'DSEQMLAAVNTREIYNDELLRNGMGEIVTEIQEASPHHFWPAEEYHQRYLEKNPDGYDCHSSTGVPFPKVSQ' A
#
# COMPACT_ATOMS: atom_id res chain seq x y z
N ASP A 1 14.06 3.85 -8.19
CA ASP A 1 13.97 3.90 -9.66
C ASP A 1 12.96 4.97 -10.02
N SER A 2 13.29 5.85 -10.96
CA SER A 2 12.48 7.05 -11.22
C SER A 2 11.09 6.73 -11.74
N GLU A 3 10.95 5.65 -12.51
CA GLU A 3 9.65 5.19 -13.03
C GLU A 3 8.72 4.75 -11.87
N GLN A 4 9.25 3.94 -10.95
CA GLN A 4 8.49 3.48 -9.77
C GLN A 4 8.09 4.63 -8.84
N MET A 5 8.99 5.60 -8.62
CA MET A 5 8.67 6.78 -7.82
C MET A 5 7.53 7.58 -8.44
N LEU A 6 7.57 7.83 -9.75
CA LEU A 6 6.51 8.55 -10.45
C LEU A 6 5.18 7.79 -10.39
N ALA A 7 5.21 6.47 -10.60
CA ALA A 7 4.01 5.63 -10.51
C ALA A 7 3.41 5.64 -9.10
N ALA A 8 4.23 5.53 -8.05
CA ALA A 8 3.78 5.55 -6.66
C ALA A 8 3.10 6.89 -6.30
N VAL A 9 3.71 8.02 -6.68
CA VAL A 9 3.13 9.34 -6.42
C VAL A 9 1.83 9.52 -7.22
N ASN A 10 1.83 9.25 -8.52
CA ASN A 10 0.64 9.43 -9.35
C ASN A 10 -0.54 8.57 -8.88
N THR A 11 -0.30 7.31 -8.54
CA THR A 11 -1.35 6.41 -8.06
C THR A 11 -1.89 6.83 -6.69
N ARG A 12 -1.03 7.35 -5.79
CA ARG A 12 -1.46 7.92 -4.50
C ARG A 12 -2.43 9.08 -4.71
N GLU A 13 -2.09 10.05 -5.57
CA GLU A 13 -2.95 11.22 -5.80
C GLU A 13 -4.30 10.82 -6.41
N ILE A 14 -4.28 9.97 -7.43
CA ILE A 14 -5.51 9.47 -8.10
C ILE A 14 -6.43 8.77 -7.10
N TYR A 15 -5.85 7.95 -6.22
CA TYR A 15 -6.65 7.22 -5.25
C TYR A 15 -7.10 8.11 -4.09
N ASN A 16 -6.29 9.07 -3.66
CA ASN A 16 -6.66 10.05 -2.64
C ASN A 16 -7.94 10.79 -3.03
N ASP A 17 -8.01 11.26 -4.28
CA ASP A 17 -9.21 11.92 -4.80
C ASP A 17 -10.45 11.01 -4.74
N GLU A 18 -10.28 9.72 -5.05
CA GLU A 18 -11.37 8.75 -4.98
C GLU A 18 -11.80 8.46 -3.54
N LEU A 19 -10.85 8.30 -2.61
CA LEU A 19 -11.15 8.08 -1.20
C LEU A 19 -11.87 9.30 -0.59
N LEU A 20 -11.43 10.52 -0.90
CA LEU A 20 -12.09 11.76 -0.49
C LEU A 20 -13.52 11.85 -1.05
N ARG A 21 -13.73 11.49 -2.33
CA ARG A 21 -15.09 11.42 -2.93
C ARG A 21 -16.01 10.44 -2.20
N ASN A 22 -15.45 9.38 -1.62
CA ASN A 22 -16.19 8.38 -0.82
C ASN A 22 -16.29 8.75 0.67
N GLY A 23 -15.91 9.99 1.05
CA GLY A 23 -16.03 10.49 2.43
C GLY A 23 -14.99 9.95 3.40
N MET A 24 -13.91 9.34 2.89
CA MET A 24 -12.76 8.95 3.69
C MET A 24 -11.82 10.15 3.92
N GLY A 25 -10.92 10.03 4.89
CA GLY A 25 -9.88 11.02 5.13
C GLY A 25 -8.77 11.01 4.07
N GLU A 26 -7.89 12.00 4.14
CA GLU A 26 -6.69 12.08 3.30
C GLU A 26 -5.79 10.86 3.48
N ILE A 27 -5.14 10.44 2.39
CA ILE A 27 -4.16 9.34 2.42
C ILE A 27 -2.92 9.76 3.23
N VAL A 28 -2.54 8.91 4.19
CA VAL A 28 -1.36 9.09 5.06
C VAL A 28 -0.13 8.30 4.58
N THR A 29 -0.15 7.75 3.36
CA THR A 29 0.96 6.98 2.78
C THR A 29 2.20 7.85 2.57
N GLU A 30 3.29 7.48 3.23
CA GLU A 30 4.61 8.07 3.00
C GLU A 30 5.34 7.36 1.86
N ILE A 31 5.90 8.14 0.93
CA ILE A 31 6.67 7.64 -0.21
C ILE A 31 8.09 8.21 -0.12
N GLN A 32 9.08 7.33 -0.02
CA GLN A 32 10.49 7.68 0.13
C GLN A 32 11.34 6.75 -0.74
N GLU A 33 12.53 7.22 -1.14
CA GLU A 33 13.51 6.36 -1.83
C GLU A 33 14.00 5.25 -0.89
N ALA A 34 14.16 4.04 -1.39
CA ALA A 34 14.62 2.91 -0.57
C ALA A 34 16.11 3.00 -0.19
N SER A 35 16.95 3.60 -1.06
CA SER A 35 18.41 3.67 -0.94
C SER A 35 18.95 4.13 0.43
N PRO A 36 18.44 5.21 1.06
CA PRO A 36 18.92 5.65 2.38
C PRO A 36 18.48 4.74 3.54
N HIS A 37 17.53 3.84 3.34
CA HIS A 37 16.95 3.04 4.41
C HIS A 37 17.50 1.61 4.41
N HIS A 38 17.83 1.13 5.60
CA HIS A 38 18.20 -0.26 5.78
C HIS A 38 16.96 -1.12 5.98
N PHE A 39 16.83 -2.18 5.17
CA PHE A 39 15.79 -3.19 5.36
C PHE A 39 16.25 -4.24 6.37
N TRP A 40 15.56 -4.34 7.51
CA TRP A 40 15.81 -5.35 8.53
C TRP A 40 14.80 -6.49 8.36
N PRO A 41 15.24 -7.74 8.11
CA PRO A 41 14.31 -8.86 8.01
C PRO A 41 13.65 -9.11 9.38
N ALA A 42 12.33 -9.30 9.38
CA ALA A 42 11.60 -9.80 10.54
C ALA A 42 11.97 -11.26 10.86
N GLU A 43 11.66 -11.72 12.07
CA GLU A 43 11.91 -13.08 12.53
C GLU A 43 11.30 -14.14 11.61
N GLU A 44 11.90 -15.34 11.57
CA GLU A 44 11.49 -16.43 10.67
C GLU A 44 10.02 -16.85 10.83
N TYR A 45 9.46 -16.67 12.03
CA TYR A 45 8.04 -16.89 12.28
C TYR A 45 7.12 -15.99 11.43
N HIS A 46 7.54 -14.74 11.16
CA HIS A 46 6.78 -13.79 10.35
C HIS A 46 6.89 -14.08 8.84
N GLN A 47 7.98 -14.71 8.42
CA GLN A 47 8.20 -15.02 7.01
C GLN A 47 7.19 -16.06 6.53
N ARG A 48 6.42 -15.71 5.50
CA ARG A 48 5.35 -16.55 4.93
C ARG A 48 4.33 -17.04 5.98
N TYR A 49 4.03 -16.19 6.96
CA TYR A 49 3.15 -16.54 8.08
C TYR A 49 1.80 -17.12 7.65
N LEU A 50 1.11 -16.49 6.69
CA LEU A 50 -0.21 -16.94 6.22
C LEU A 50 -0.16 -18.23 5.40
N GLU A 51 0.97 -18.54 4.73
CA GLU A 51 1.16 -19.85 4.08
C GLU A 51 1.39 -20.96 5.12
N LYS A 52 2.15 -20.66 6.18
CA LYS A 52 2.42 -21.58 7.31
C LYS A 52 1.19 -21.78 8.21
N ASN A 53 0.28 -20.79 8.24
CA ASN A 53 -0.93 -20.77 9.07
C ASN A 53 -2.14 -20.34 8.21
N PRO A 54 -2.75 -21.27 7.45
CA PRO A 54 -3.87 -20.94 6.56
C PRO A 54 -5.09 -20.31 7.25
N ASP A 55 -5.34 -20.69 8.51
CA ASP A 55 -6.39 -20.12 9.37
C ASP A 55 -5.82 -19.08 10.36
N GLY A 56 -4.62 -18.57 10.08
CA GLY A 56 -3.95 -17.55 10.88
C GLY A 56 -4.66 -16.20 10.84
N TYR A 57 -4.25 -15.29 11.73
CA TYR A 57 -4.84 -13.96 11.74
C TYR A 57 -4.48 -13.17 10.47
N ASP A 58 -5.50 -12.70 9.76
CA ASP A 58 -5.40 -11.69 8.71
C ASP A 58 -6.18 -10.44 9.11
N CYS A 59 -5.61 -9.27 8.80
CA CYS A 59 -6.19 -8.00 9.17
C CYS A 59 -7.43 -7.70 8.31
N HIS A 60 -8.52 -7.27 8.95
CA HIS A 60 -9.78 -6.94 8.26
C HIS A 60 -9.82 -5.50 7.70
N SER A 61 -8.68 -4.79 7.71
CA SER A 61 -8.62 -3.39 7.28
C SER A 61 -8.55 -3.30 5.76
N SER A 62 -9.60 -2.74 5.15
CA SER A 62 -9.63 -2.37 3.74
C SER A 62 -10.46 -1.10 3.55
N THR A 63 -10.18 -0.36 2.48
CA THR A 63 -10.94 0.86 2.14
C THR A 63 -12.34 0.55 1.61
N GLY A 64 -12.56 -0.65 1.05
CA GLY A 64 -13.79 -1.01 0.34
C GLY A 64 -14.04 -0.25 -0.97
N VAL A 65 -13.16 0.68 -1.34
CA VAL A 65 -13.28 1.54 -2.52
C VAL A 65 -12.34 1.04 -3.62
N PRO A 66 -12.84 0.66 -4.80
CA PRO A 66 -11.98 0.19 -5.89
C PRO A 66 -11.10 1.32 -6.43
N PHE A 67 -9.90 0.98 -6.91
CA PHE A 67 -9.06 1.95 -7.62
C PHE A 67 -9.75 2.42 -8.91
N PRO A 68 -9.81 3.73 -9.19
CA PRO A 68 -10.56 4.25 -10.33
C PRO A 68 -9.93 3.82 -11.66
N LYS A 69 -10.76 3.63 -12.69
CA LYS A 69 -10.27 3.40 -14.05
C LYS A 69 -9.71 4.71 -14.59
N VAL A 70 -8.40 4.76 -14.77
CA VAL A 70 -7.72 5.88 -15.43
C VAL A 70 -7.70 5.57 -16.92
N SER A 71 -8.33 6.40 -17.74
CA SER A 71 -8.13 6.35 -19.20
C SER A 71 -6.68 6.71 -19.50
N GLN A 72 -5.96 5.78 -20.14
CA GLN A 72 -4.59 5.98 -20.62
C GLN A 72 -4.51 7.05 -21.71
#